data_AF-A0A7K2BRC4-F1
#
_entry.id   AF-A0A7K2BRC4-F1
#
_cell.length_a   1.000
_cell.length_b   1.000
_cell.length_c   1.000
_cell.angle_alpha   90.00
_cell.angle_beta   90.00
_cell.angle_gamma   90.00
#
_symmetry.space_group_name_H-M   'P 1'
#
loop_
_entity.id
_entity.type
_entity.pdbx_description
1 polymer ?
#
loop_
_entity_poly.entity_id
_entity_poly.type
_entity_poly.pdbx_seq_one_letter_code
_entity_poly.pdbx_strand_id
1 'polypeptide(L)'
;YGLAQRLNIPTGEAAEILDAYFEAFGAVRQYMDRTVAEARSKGYTETLFGRRRQIPELASPNVRLRQAGERQAMNAGIQGLAADIFKVALVRLDRALQERELSSRIVLQVHDEIILESPETEIAAASELTRDVMRGAFELRVPLEVDLQVAATWAGAKSPSGERGRGPSGP
;
A
#
# COMPACT_ATOMS: atom_id res chain seq x y z
N TYR A 1 -21.94 -8.70 1.20
CA TYR A 1 -22.49 -7.66 0.29
C TYR A 1 -21.42 -6.92 -0.53
N GLY A 2 -20.31 -6.46 0.07
CA GLY A 2 -19.32 -5.66 -0.67
C GLY A 2 -18.69 -6.34 -1.89
N LEU A 3 -18.37 -7.63 -1.81
CA LEU A 3 -17.82 -8.39 -2.95
C LEU A 3 -18.84 -8.57 -4.07
N ALA A 4 -20.06 -9.01 -3.73
CA ALA A 4 -21.18 -9.16 -4.67
C ALA A 4 -21.44 -7.87 -5.47
N GLN A 5 -21.44 -6.72 -4.80
CA GLN A 5 -21.67 -5.42 -5.46
C GLN A 5 -20.51 -5.03 -6.39
N ARG A 6 -19.26 -5.26 -5.98
CA ARG A 6 -18.08 -4.92 -6.79
C ARG A 6 -17.96 -5.78 -8.04
N LEU A 7 -18.31 -7.06 -7.92
CA LEU A 7 -18.25 -8.01 -9.02
C LEU A 7 -19.55 -8.05 -9.84
N ASN A 8 -20.60 -7.35 -9.39
CA ASN A 8 -21.93 -7.37 -9.99
C ASN A 8 -22.51 -8.80 -10.12
N ILE A 9 -22.41 -9.59 -9.05
CA ILE A 9 -22.88 -10.99 -8.96
C ILE A 9 -23.85 -11.20 -7.78
N PRO A 10 -24.66 -12.28 -7.79
CA PRO A 10 -25.50 -12.64 -6.65
C PRO A 10 -24.71 -12.86 -5.35
N THR A 11 -25.37 -12.64 -4.21
CA THR A 11 -24.72 -12.78 -2.89
C THR A 11 -24.27 -14.20 -2.56
N GLY A 12 -24.98 -15.22 -3.06
CA GLY A 12 -24.59 -16.63 -2.91
C GLY A 12 -23.28 -16.94 -3.62
N GLU A 13 -23.15 -16.53 -4.89
CA GLU A 13 -21.93 -16.71 -5.67
C GLU A 13 -20.73 -15.98 -5.05
N ALA A 14 -20.94 -14.76 -4.56
CA ALA A 14 -19.90 -14.03 -3.84
C ALA A 14 -19.47 -14.73 -2.52
N ALA A 15 -20.36 -15.48 -1.88
CA ALA A 15 -20.03 -16.25 -0.69
C ALA A 15 -19.15 -17.46 -1.05
N GLU A 16 -19.50 -18.19 -2.12
CA GLU A 16 -18.70 -19.32 -2.62
C GLU A 16 -17.28 -18.89 -2.99
N ILE A 17 -17.11 -17.74 -3.65
CA ILE A 17 -15.79 -17.18 -3.97
C ILE A 17 -15.00 -16.86 -2.70
N LEU A 18 -15.65 -16.29 -1.69
CA LEU A 18 -15.00 -15.91 -0.43
C LEU A 18 -14.60 -17.15 0.37
N ASP A 19 -15.43 -18.19 0.37
CA ASP A 19 -15.16 -19.46 1.03
C ASP A 19 -13.98 -20.18 0.36
N ALA A 20 -13.97 -20.27 -0.97
CA ALA A 20 -12.84 -20.81 -1.74
C ALA A 20 -11.53 -20.02 -1.49
N TYR A 21 -11.61 -18.68 -1.38
CA TYR A 21 -10.46 -17.86 -1.03
C TYR A 21 -9.92 -18.19 0.37
N PHE A 22 -10.79 -18.34 1.37
CA PHE A 22 -10.34 -18.68 2.73
C PHE A 22 -9.91 -20.14 2.90
N GLU A 23 -10.42 -21.05 2.08
CA GLU A 23 -9.93 -22.42 2.00
C GLU A 23 -8.48 -22.44 1.46
N ALA A 24 -8.22 -21.70 0.37
CA ALA A 24 -6.87 -21.57 -0.19
C ALA A 24 -5.91 -20.78 0.71
N PHE A 25 -6.41 -19.75 1.41
CA PHE A 25 -5.62 -18.81 2.21
C PHE A 25 -6.06 -18.77 3.69
N GLY A 26 -6.11 -19.93 4.35
CA GLY A 26 -6.59 -20.04 5.74
C GLY A 26 -5.83 -19.15 6.75
N ALA A 27 -4.55 -18.88 6.50
CA ALA A 27 -3.75 -17.96 7.33
C ALA A 27 -4.28 -16.51 7.31
N VAL A 28 -4.92 -16.07 6.21
CA VAL A 28 -5.55 -14.74 6.12
C VAL A 28 -6.75 -14.65 7.06
N ARG A 29 -7.60 -15.68 7.06
CA ARG A 29 -8.76 -15.75 7.97
C ARG A 29 -8.31 -15.74 9.44
N GLN A 30 -7.32 -16.57 9.78
CA GLN A 30 -6.75 -16.62 11.12
C GLN A 30 -6.17 -15.27 11.55
N TYR A 31 -5.48 -14.56 10.65
CA TYR A 31 -4.98 -13.22 10.92
C TYR A 31 -6.10 -12.22 11.18
N MET A 32 -7.17 -12.24 10.37
CA MET A 32 -8.32 -11.34 10.53
C MET A 32 -9.03 -11.57 11.87
N ASP A 33 -9.33 -12.83 12.20
CA ASP A 33 -10.01 -13.22 13.43
C ASP A 33 -9.17 -12.84 14.67
N ARG A 34 -7.86 -13.13 14.65
CA ARG A 34 -6.94 -12.76 15.73
C ARG A 34 -6.86 -11.25 15.90
N THR A 35 -6.74 -10.49 14.81
CA THR A 35 -6.63 -9.02 14.86
C THR A 35 -7.86 -8.40 15.50
N VAL A 36 -9.07 -8.88 15.16
CA VAL A 36 -10.32 -8.42 15.77
C VAL A 36 -10.40 -8.79 17.24
N ALA A 37 -10.04 -10.01 17.61
CA ALA A 37 -10.04 -10.47 19.00
C ALA A 37 -9.08 -9.63 19.88
N GLU A 38 -7.86 -9.39 19.40
CA GLU A 38 -6.88 -8.54 20.09
C GLU A 38 -7.37 -7.10 20.22
N ALA A 39 -7.92 -6.52 19.15
CA ALA A 39 -8.42 -5.15 19.18
C ALA A 39 -9.62 -4.99 20.13
N ARG A 40 -10.51 -6.00 20.22
CA ARG A 40 -11.62 -6.00 21.19
C ARG A 40 -11.13 -6.04 22.63
N SER A 41 -10.08 -6.81 22.91
CA SER A 41 -9.48 -6.89 24.24
C SER A 41 -8.78 -5.60 24.64
N LYS A 42 -8.00 -5.00 23.73
CA LYS A 42 -7.20 -3.81 23.98
C LYS A 42 -7.95 -2.49 23.83
N GLY A 43 -9.03 -2.47 23.04
CA GLY A 43 -9.74 -1.25 22.62
C GLY A 43 -9.08 -0.50 21.44
N TYR A 44 -7.98 -1.01 20.90
CA TYR A 44 -7.22 -0.38 19.82
C TYR A 44 -6.47 -1.40 18.96
N THR A 45 -6.08 -0.99 17.75
CA THR A 45 -5.08 -1.71 16.93
C THR A 45 -3.72 -1.05 17.06
N GLU A 46 -2.64 -1.81 16.92
CA GLU A 46 -1.25 -1.34 16.98
C GLU A 46 -0.46 -1.87 15.78
N THR A 47 0.31 -1.01 15.11
CA THR A 47 1.20 -1.41 14.02
C THR A 47 2.52 -1.95 14.56
N LEU A 48 3.36 -2.55 13.71
CA LEU A 48 4.71 -3.02 14.13
C LEU A 48 5.63 -1.89 14.60
N PHE A 49 5.31 -0.64 14.23
CA PHE A 49 6.01 0.56 14.70
C PHE A 49 5.41 1.14 15.99
N GLY A 50 4.45 0.46 16.61
CA GLY A 50 3.81 0.89 17.86
C GLY A 50 2.73 1.97 17.68
N ARG A 51 2.35 2.32 16.44
CA ARG A 51 1.30 3.31 16.21
C ARG A 51 -0.06 2.72 16.56
N ARG A 52 -0.80 3.40 17.46
CA ARG A 52 -2.11 2.96 17.94
C ARG A 52 -3.27 3.71 17.29
N ARG A 53 -4.35 2.98 16.98
CA ARG A 53 -5.65 3.55 16.60
C ARG A 53 -6.72 3.02 17.55
N GLN A 54 -7.32 3.92 18.33
CA GLN A 54 -8.45 3.60 19.19
C GLN A 54 -9.68 3.26 18.36
N ILE A 55 -10.45 2.27 18.80
CA ILE A 55 -11.68 1.81 18.14
C ILE A 55 -12.77 1.62 19.20
N PRO A 56 -13.31 2.72 19.76
CA PRO A 56 -14.33 2.65 20.81
C PRO A 56 -15.60 1.90 20.38
N GLU A 57 -15.86 1.81 19.07
CA GLU A 57 -16.98 1.07 18.49
C GLU A 57 -16.98 -0.42 18.87
N LEU A 58 -15.82 -1.00 19.16
CA LEU A 58 -15.69 -2.41 19.54
C LEU A 58 -16.40 -2.75 20.86
N ALA A 59 -16.52 -1.78 21.77
CA ALA A 59 -17.23 -1.92 23.04
C ALA A 59 -18.73 -1.60 22.92
N SER A 60 -19.21 -1.19 21.74
CA SER A 60 -20.60 -0.76 21.59
C SER A 60 -21.58 -1.94 21.75
N PRO A 61 -22.68 -1.77 22.50
CA PRO A 61 -23.77 -2.76 22.52
C PRO A 61 -24.47 -2.85 21.16
N ASN A 62 -24.42 -1.79 20.33
CA ASN A 62 -25.01 -1.78 19.00
C ASN A 62 -24.22 -2.68 18.05
N VAL A 63 -24.85 -3.76 17.59
CA VAL A 63 -24.25 -4.77 16.70
C VAL A 63 -23.68 -4.15 15.43
N ARG A 64 -24.39 -3.20 14.80
CA ARG A 64 -23.95 -2.58 13.55
C ARG A 64 -22.70 -1.72 13.77
N LEU A 65 -22.65 -0.99 14.88
CA LEU A 65 -21.50 -0.16 15.23
C LEU A 65 -20.29 -1.03 15.56
N ARG A 66 -20.49 -2.11 16.33
CA ARG A 66 -19.45 -3.08 16.65
C ARG A 66 -18.88 -3.75 15.40
N GLN A 67 -19.73 -4.20 14.47
CA GLN A 67 -19.29 -4.74 13.18
C GLN A 67 -18.52 -3.72 12.33
N ALA A 68 -18.86 -2.43 12.42
CA ALA A 68 -18.07 -1.38 11.77
C ALA A 68 -16.69 -1.23 12.43
N GLY A 69 -16.61 -1.27 13.76
CA GLY A 69 -15.36 -1.30 14.51
C GLY A 69 -14.47 -2.50 14.16
N GLU A 70 -15.04 -3.69 13.97
CA GLU A 70 -14.30 -4.88 13.55
C GLU A 70 -13.69 -4.71 12.16
N ARG A 71 -14.46 -4.18 11.20
CA ARG A 71 -13.95 -3.84 9.86
C ARG A 71 -12.83 -2.80 9.93
N GLN A 72 -12.97 -1.81 10.79
CA GLN A 72 -11.94 -0.81 11.03
C GLN A 72 -10.68 -1.45 11.62
N ALA A 73 -10.80 -2.38 12.57
CA ALA A 73 -9.68 -3.07 13.18
C ALA A 73 -8.88 -3.90 12.16
N MET A 74 -9.58 -4.66 11.30
CA MET A 74 -8.95 -5.45 10.24
C MET A 74 -8.14 -4.58 9.27
N ASN A 75 -8.68 -3.42 8.88
CA ASN A 75 -8.03 -2.54 7.92
C ASN A 75 -6.91 -1.69 8.54
N ALA A 76 -7.09 -1.23 9.77
CA ALA A 76 -6.19 -0.29 10.42
C ALA A 76 -4.78 -0.85 10.63
N GLY A 77 -4.65 -2.14 10.95
CA GLY A 77 -3.35 -2.79 11.10
C GLY A 77 -2.56 -2.81 9.79
N ILE A 78 -3.20 -3.26 8.70
CA ILE A 78 -2.57 -3.41 7.38
C ILE A 78 -2.23 -2.04 6.78
N GLN A 79 -3.23 -1.16 6.66
CA GLN A 79 -3.04 0.19 6.10
C GLN A 79 -2.11 1.03 6.98
N GLY A 80 -2.19 0.84 8.29
CA GLY A 80 -1.31 1.49 9.24
C GLY A 80 0.14 1.10 9.00
N LEU A 81 0.43 -0.19 8.97
CA LEU A 81 1.79 -0.68 8.73
C LEU A 81 2.33 -0.21 7.38
N ALA A 82 1.52 -0.27 6.30
CA ALA A 82 1.93 0.23 4.99
C ALA A 82 2.33 1.71 5.03
N ALA A 83 1.52 2.56 5.68
CA ALA A 83 1.82 3.98 5.82
C ALA A 83 3.04 4.25 6.72
N ASP A 84 3.32 3.40 7.71
CA ASP A 84 4.50 3.53 8.55
C ASP A 84 5.77 3.21 7.76
N ILE A 85 5.80 2.08 7.05
CA ILE A 85 6.91 1.67 6.17
C ILE A 85 7.17 2.75 5.13
N PHE A 86 6.12 3.27 4.50
CA PHE A 86 6.26 4.29 3.47
C PHE A 86 6.89 5.58 4.02
N LYS A 87 6.46 6.03 5.21
CA LYS A 87 7.07 7.20 5.87
C LYS A 87 8.54 6.97 6.22
N VAL A 88 8.92 5.77 6.65
CA VAL A 88 10.33 5.42 6.87
C VAL A 88 11.10 5.52 5.55
N ALA A 89 10.54 5.03 4.44
CA ALA A 89 11.15 5.17 3.12
C ALA A 89 11.36 6.63 2.73
N LEU A 90 10.35 7.49 2.93
CA LEU A 90 10.43 8.93 2.63
C LEU A 90 11.56 9.63 3.39
N VAL A 91 11.61 9.43 4.71
CA VAL A 91 12.65 10.06 5.56
C VAL A 91 14.04 9.57 5.18
N ARG A 92 14.18 8.28 4.87
CA ARG A 92 15.47 7.72 4.43
C ARG A 92 15.87 8.23 3.06
N LEU A 93 14.93 8.38 2.13
CA LEU A 93 15.19 8.85 0.77
C LEU A 93 15.63 10.31 0.80
N ASP A 94 14.90 11.16 1.51
CA ASP A 94 15.25 12.57 1.69
C ASP A 94 16.67 12.72 2.26
N ARG A 95 16.99 11.97 3.32
CA ARG A 95 18.35 11.96 3.88
C ARG A 95 19.40 11.48 2.89
N ALA A 96 19.11 10.40 2.14
CA ALA A 96 20.07 9.82 1.22
C ALA A 96 20.35 10.74 0.01
N LEU A 97 19.34 11.48 -0.46
CA LEU A 97 19.51 12.52 -1.49
C LEU A 97 20.47 13.61 -0.99
N GLN A 98 20.29 14.08 0.24
CA GLN A 98 21.17 15.08 0.88
C GLN A 98 22.60 14.55 1.07
N GLU A 99 22.77 13.32 1.58
CA GLU A 99 24.08 12.69 1.79
C GLU A 99 24.85 12.45 0.48
N ARG A 100 24.15 12.36 -0.65
CA ARG A 100 24.73 12.23 -2.00
C ARG A 100 24.87 13.57 -2.72
N GLU A 101 24.49 14.67 -2.07
CA GLU A 101 24.52 16.03 -2.62
C GLU A 101 23.75 16.15 -3.95
N LEU A 102 22.69 15.35 -4.12
CA LEU A 102 21.81 15.42 -5.28
C LEU A 102 20.87 16.61 -5.15
N SER A 103 20.63 17.30 -6.26
CA SER A 103 19.63 18.37 -6.35
C SER A 103 18.20 17.83 -6.45
N SER A 104 18.05 16.53 -6.67
CA SER A 104 16.77 15.84 -6.75
C SER A 104 15.99 15.92 -5.44
N ARG A 105 14.67 16.05 -5.52
CA ARG A 105 13.79 16.29 -4.34
C ARG A 105 12.44 15.58 -4.45
N ILE A 106 11.92 15.15 -3.30
CA ILE A 106 10.56 14.62 -3.20
C ILE A 106 9.59 15.81 -3.29
N VAL A 107 8.71 15.81 -4.29
CA VAL A 107 7.73 16.88 -4.54
C VAL A 107 6.38 16.55 -3.93
N LEU A 108 5.91 15.31 -4.11
CA LEU A 108 4.58 14.90 -3.69
C LEU A 108 4.55 13.43 -3.28
N GLN A 109 3.74 13.11 -2.29
CA GLN A 109 3.30 11.76 -1.99
C GLN A 109 1.81 11.60 -2.36
N VAL A 110 1.46 10.55 -3.09
CA VAL A 110 0.08 10.16 -3.37
C VAL A 110 -0.12 8.70 -3.01
N HIS A 111 -0.80 8.43 -1.90
CA HIS A 111 -0.95 7.07 -1.35
C HIS A 111 0.41 6.36 -1.17
N ASP A 112 0.68 5.36 -1.99
CA ASP A 112 1.88 4.51 -2.05
C ASP A 112 2.87 4.92 -3.16
N GLU A 113 2.68 6.11 -3.73
CA GLU A 113 3.54 6.68 -4.76
C GLU A 113 4.25 7.95 -4.26
N ILE A 114 5.46 8.17 -4.77
CA ILE A 114 6.17 9.45 -4.67
C ILE A 114 6.46 10.02 -6.04
N ILE A 115 6.45 11.35 -6.11
CA ILE A 115 6.95 12.11 -7.24
C ILE A 115 8.27 12.74 -6.85
N LEU A 116 9.33 12.33 -7.52
CA LEU A 116 10.67 12.88 -7.38
C LEU A 116 10.95 13.77 -8.59
N GLU A 117 11.33 15.02 -8.34
CA GLU A 117 11.87 15.90 -9.37
C GLU A 117 13.39 15.80 -9.36
N SER A 118 14.00 15.61 -10.53
CA SER A 118 15.44 15.38 -10.69
C SER A 118 15.94 16.17 -11.91
N PRO A 119 17.11 16.83 -11.84
CA PRO A 119 17.82 17.26 -13.03
C PRO A 119 18.10 16.08 -13.96
N GLU A 120 18.10 16.31 -15.27
CA GLU A 120 18.33 15.25 -16.27
C GLU A 120 19.64 14.50 -16.04
N THR A 121 20.67 15.20 -15.60
CA THR A 121 22.00 14.65 -15.29
C THR A 121 22.02 13.74 -14.07
N GLU A 122 21.04 13.84 -13.18
CA GLU A 122 20.96 13.05 -11.94
C GLU A 122 19.98 11.87 -12.04
N ILE A 123 19.14 11.79 -13.09
CA ILE A 123 18.04 10.82 -13.19
C ILE A 123 18.49 9.40 -12.89
N ALA A 124 19.61 8.95 -13.47
CA ALA A 124 20.10 7.59 -13.28
C ALA A 124 20.46 7.32 -11.81
N ALA A 125 21.26 8.21 -11.20
CA ALA A 125 21.69 8.08 -9.82
C ALA A 125 20.51 8.20 -8.83
N ALA A 126 19.62 9.16 -9.06
CA ALA A 126 18.42 9.35 -8.25
C ALA A 126 17.47 8.16 -8.34
N SER A 127 17.33 7.54 -9.52
CA SER A 127 16.48 6.37 -9.73
C SER A 127 16.99 5.13 -9.01
N GLU A 128 18.31 4.86 -9.12
CA GLU A 128 18.96 3.76 -8.42
C GLU A 128 18.83 3.94 -6.90
N LEU A 129 19.18 5.12 -6.39
CA LEU A 129 19.09 5.44 -4.98
C LEU A 129 17.65 5.29 -4.44
N THR A 130 16.67 5.80 -5.20
CA THR A 130 15.24 5.71 -4.83
C THR A 130 14.81 4.26 -4.72
N ARG A 131 15.14 3.43 -5.71
CA ARG A 131 14.81 2.01 -5.73
C ARG A 131 15.40 1.30 -4.50
N ASP A 132 16.68 1.50 -4.22
CA ASP A 132 17.36 0.82 -3.13
C ASP A 132 16.81 1.23 -1.76
N VAL A 133 16.61 2.54 -1.55
CA VAL A 133 16.08 3.06 -0.29
C VAL A 133 14.65 2.57 -0.04
N MET A 134 13.79 2.60 -1.06
CA MET A 134 12.40 2.17 -0.92
C MET A 134 12.28 0.66 -0.69
N ARG A 135 13.06 -0.16 -1.41
CA ARG A 135 13.11 -1.62 -1.18
C ARG A 135 13.64 -1.97 0.21
N GLY A 136 14.62 -1.20 0.70
CA GLY A 136 15.25 -1.38 2.01
C GLY A 136 14.51 -0.72 3.18
N ALA A 137 13.31 -0.16 2.97
CA ALA A 137 12.62 0.65 3.98
C ALA A 137 12.26 -0.15 5.25
N PHE A 138 11.91 -1.42 5.10
CA PHE A 138 11.54 -2.30 6.22
C PHE A 138 11.77 -3.77 5.87
N GLU A 139 12.25 -4.55 6.83
CA GLU A 139 12.48 -5.99 6.65
C GLU A 139 11.15 -6.74 6.79
N LEU A 140 10.70 -7.31 5.67
CA LEU A 140 9.49 -8.13 5.58
C LEU A 140 9.87 -9.56 5.16
N ARG A 141 8.97 -10.51 5.43
CA ARG A 141 9.11 -11.90 4.95
C ARG A 141 9.03 -12.04 3.43
N VAL A 142 8.59 -10.98 2.75
CA VAL A 142 8.49 -10.88 1.29
C VAL A 142 9.19 -9.59 0.84
N PRO A 143 9.84 -9.56 -0.32
CA PRO A 143 10.51 -8.36 -0.81
C PRO A 143 9.50 -7.24 -1.09
N LEU A 144 9.89 -6.00 -0.79
CA LEU A 144 9.18 -4.82 -1.26
C LEU A 144 9.61 -4.55 -2.70
N GLU A 145 8.67 -4.55 -3.64
CA GLU A 145 8.94 -4.17 -5.02
C GLU A 145 8.61 -2.71 -5.27
N VAL A 146 9.38 -2.08 -6.16
CA VAL A 146 9.25 -0.66 -6.51
C VAL A 146 9.22 -0.55 -8.03
N ASP A 147 8.09 -0.10 -8.56
CA ASP A 147 7.99 0.34 -9.95
C ASP A 147 8.46 1.80 -10.06
N LEU A 148 9.25 2.09 -11.07
CA LEU A 148 9.84 3.41 -11.29
C LEU A 148 9.68 3.80 -12.74
N GLN A 149 9.11 4.99 -12.96
CA GLN A 149 8.93 5.58 -14.28
C GLN A 149 9.49 6.99 -14.29
N VAL A 150 10.18 7.34 -15.38
CA VAL A 150 10.76 8.66 -15.60
C VAL A 150 10.04 9.31 -16.77
N ALA A 151 9.50 10.50 -16.55
CA ALA A 151 8.86 11.29 -17.60
C ALA A 151 8.97 12.79 -17.29
N ALA A 152 8.85 13.62 -18.33
CA ALA A 152 8.86 15.08 -18.18
C ALA A 152 7.61 15.63 -17.47
N THR A 153 6.53 14.83 -17.37
CA THR A 153 5.31 15.20 -16.64
C THR A 153 4.80 14.00 -15.86
N TRP A 154 4.11 14.25 -14.75
CA TRP A 154 3.51 13.18 -13.96
C TRP A 154 2.49 12.35 -14.77
N ALA A 155 1.69 13.00 -15.64
CA ALA A 155 0.77 12.28 -16.52
C ALA A 155 1.50 11.33 -17.47
N GLY A 156 2.66 11.73 -18.01
CA GLY A 156 3.51 10.88 -18.83
C GLY A 156 4.08 9.67 -18.07
N ALA A 157 4.35 9.82 -16.78
CA ALA A 157 4.80 8.74 -15.89
C ALA A 157 3.66 7.80 -15.43
N LYS A 158 2.42 8.06 -15.84
CA LYS A 158 1.25 7.21 -15.56
C LYS A 158 0.80 6.39 -16.77
N SER A 159 1.33 6.68 -17.96
CA SER A 159 1.00 5.93 -19.18
C SER A 159 1.86 4.67 -19.26
N PRO A 160 1.25 3.48 -19.42
CA PRO A 160 2.02 2.25 -19.61
C PRO A 160 2.83 2.37 -20.91
N SER A 161 4.15 2.32 -20.80
CA SER A 161 5.04 2.20 -21.96
C SER A 161 4.89 0.79 -22.54
N GLY A 162 4.09 0.68 -23.62
CA GLY A 162 3.78 -0.63 -24.21
C GLY A 162 3.05 -0.65 -25.55
N GLU A 163 2.97 0.44 -26.32
CA GLU A 163 2.72 0.31 -27.77
C GLU A 163 4.03 -0.08 -28.46
N ARG A 164 4.21 -1.38 -28.70
CA ARG A 164 5.20 -1.86 -29.68
C ARG A 164 4.77 -1.36 -31.05
N GLY A 165 5.62 -0.55 -31.67
CA GLY A 165 5.35 0.18 -32.89
C GLY A 165 4.76 -0.67 -34.00
N ARG A 166 3.61 -0.22 -34.52
CA ARG A 166 3.29 -0.42 -35.93
C ARG A 166 4.05 0.63 -36.71
N GLY A 167 5.10 0.20 -37.40
CA GLY A 167 5.79 1.03 -38.38
C GLY A 167 4.83 1.50 -39.48
N PRO A 168 5.19 2.56 -40.23
CA PRO A 168 4.32 3.13 -41.25
C PRO A 168 4.21 2.14 -42.41
N SER A 169 3.01 1.60 -42.62
CA SER A 169 2.66 0.95 -43.88
C SER A 169 2.35 2.05 -44.90
N GLY A 170 3.33 2.36 -45.73
CA GLY A 170 3.11 2.88 -47.09
C GLY A 170 3.70 1.91 -48.11
N PRO A 171 3.55 2.14 -49.41
CA PRO A 171 2.74 3.19 -50.06
C PRO A 171 1.28 2.79 -50.32
#